data_AF-A0A6A5YUC6-F1
#
_entry.id   AF-A0A6A5YUC6-F1
#
_cell.length_a   1.000
_cell.length_b   1.000
_cell.length_c   1.000
_cell.angle_alpha   90.00
_cell.angle_beta   90.00
_cell.angle_gamma   90.00
#
_symmetry.space_group_name_H-M   'P 1'
#
loop_
_entity.id
_entity.type
_entity.pdbx_description
1 polymer ?
#
loop_
_entity_poly.entity_id
_entity_poly.type
_entity_poly.pdbx_seq_one_letter_code
_entity_poly.pdbx_strand_id
1 'polypeptide(L)'
;MSGIEVAGLVLGAFPILLAALESYREGAETVSDWWRIKRAYTKCKQDLEYHQILFEGNVERFLLPLVADEDELKSLMADPAGQAWEDHELEARLQERLPKSYKLFLGIMGNINELMESLQKELGVQNTNFQARVDQNGKLIKADASLRDLLSMSNVEFQAKRIKFSLKKSSRQRLFDQLEEANKRMRNLLESSDQVVSARRGREAAKPPSTINRKLNEFWRHAKRLHEALCNAWQCGCASHVANLQLQHRTSDNVEFDMLFHV
;
A
#
# COMPACT_ATOMS: atom_id res chain seq x y z
N MET A 1 -8.97 -16.75 1.21
CA MET A 1 -8.12 -15.64 1.61
C MET A 1 -7.96 -14.74 0.41
N SER A 2 -8.43 -13.50 0.50
CA SER A 2 -8.05 -12.47 -0.47
C SER A 2 -6.52 -12.36 -0.50
N GLY A 3 -5.97 -11.89 -1.62
CA GLY A 3 -4.53 -11.72 -1.73
C GLY A 3 -3.98 -10.66 -0.76
N ILE A 4 -4.82 -9.71 -0.36
CA ILE A 4 -4.43 -8.55 0.45
C ILE A 4 -4.52 -8.80 1.96
N GLU A 5 -5.39 -9.72 2.41
CA GLU A 5 -5.46 -10.23 3.80
C GLU A 5 -4.10 -10.67 4.35
N VAL A 6 -3.23 -11.20 3.49
CA VAL A 6 -1.89 -11.64 3.85
C VAL A 6 -1.06 -10.50 4.44
N ALA A 7 -1.29 -9.25 4.02
CA ALA A 7 -0.63 -8.08 4.61
C ALA A 7 -0.97 -7.93 6.10
N GLY A 8 -2.25 -8.06 6.43
CA GLY A 8 -2.75 -8.04 7.79
C GLY A 8 -2.13 -9.12 8.68
N LEU A 9 -2.07 -10.36 8.17
CA LEU A 9 -1.43 -11.48 8.87
C LEU A 9 0.05 -11.23 9.18
N VAL A 10 0.80 -10.71 8.20
CA VAL A 10 2.23 -10.39 8.37
C VAL A 10 2.43 -9.25 9.38
N LEU A 11 1.63 -8.19 9.29
CA LEU A 11 1.64 -7.08 10.25
C LEU A 11 1.39 -7.58 11.68
N GLY A 12 0.37 -8.43 11.87
CA GLY A 12 0.06 -9.03 13.18
C GLY A 12 1.15 -9.98 13.71
N ALA A 13 1.96 -10.57 12.84
CA ALA A 13 3.04 -11.47 13.25
C ALA A 13 4.21 -10.74 13.94
N PHE A 14 4.50 -9.48 13.58
CA PHE A 14 5.62 -8.74 14.17
C PHE A 14 5.47 -8.48 15.68
N PRO A 15 4.36 -7.92 16.19
CA PRO A 15 4.17 -7.71 17.63
C PRO A 15 4.28 -9.01 18.44
N ILE A 16 3.74 -10.11 17.90
CA ILE A 16 3.77 -11.43 18.54
C ILE A 16 5.22 -11.91 18.69
N LEU A 17 6.04 -11.79 17.63
CA LEU A 17 7.44 -12.19 17.66
C LEU A 17 8.27 -11.32 18.61
N LEU A 18 8.03 -10.01 18.63
CA LEU A 18 8.69 -9.08 19.54
C LEU A 18 8.33 -9.37 21.00
N ALA A 19 7.06 -9.64 21.31
CA ALA A 19 6.62 -10.02 22.65
C ALA A 19 7.23 -11.36 23.10
N ALA A 20 7.32 -12.34 22.20
CA ALA A 20 7.92 -13.64 22.49
C ALA A 20 9.41 -13.50 22.81
N LEU A 21 10.10 -12.68 22.02
CA LEU A 21 11.49 -12.31 22.27
C LEU A 21 11.64 -11.66 23.66
N GLU A 22 10.84 -10.65 23.98
CA GLU A 22 10.94 -9.92 25.25
C GLU A 22 10.73 -10.85 26.45
N SER A 23 9.78 -11.79 26.35
CA SER A 23 9.55 -12.83 27.35
C SER A 23 10.78 -13.74 27.57
N TYR A 24 11.54 -14.04 26.50
CA TYR A 24 12.78 -14.80 26.62
C TYR A 24 13.90 -14.00 27.28
N ARG A 25 13.91 -12.67 27.14
CA ARG A 25 14.91 -11.79 27.77
C ARG A 25 14.80 -11.87 29.28
N GLU A 26 13.60 -11.62 29.80
CA GLU A 26 13.32 -11.54 31.24
C GLU A 26 13.67 -12.84 31.97
N GLY A 27 13.35 -14.01 31.40
CA GLY A 27 13.68 -15.29 32.03
C GLY A 27 15.16 -15.69 31.96
N ALA A 28 15.97 -15.02 31.15
CA ALA A 28 17.36 -15.41 30.88
C ALA A 28 18.42 -14.55 31.62
N GLU A 29 18.03 -13.43 32.23
CA GLU A 29 18.90 -12.55 33.05
C GLU A 29 19.53 -13.24 34.27
N THR A 30 19.03 -14.42 34.65
CA THR A 30 19.45 -15.19 35.83
C THR A 30 20.61 -16.19 35.57
N VAL A 31 21.27 -16.16 34.40
CA VAL A 31 22.21 -17.23 33.98
C VAL A 31 23.62 -16.73 33.63
N SER A 32 24.63 -17.56 33.88
CA SER A 32 26.07 -17.24 33.72
C SER A 32 26.50 -16.84 32.31
N ASP A 33 25.84 -17.35 31.25
CA ASP A 33 26.12 -17.03 29.85
C ASP A 33 25.13 -16.01 29.22
N TRP A 34 24.50 -15.20 30.07
CA TRP A 34 23.52 -14.20 29.65
C TRP A 34 24.03 -13.25 28.56
N TRP A 35 25.29 -12.83 28.60
CA TRP A 35 25.89 -11.92 27.62
C TRP A 35 25.80 -12.36 26.14
N ARG A 36 25.99 -13.64 25.84
CA ARG A 36 25.93 -14.22 24.48
C ARG A 36 24.49 -14.29 24.01
N ILE A 37 23.60 -14.68 24.92
CA ILE A 37 22.15 -14.73 24.70
C ILE A 37 21.62 -13.32 24.45
N LYS A 38 22.00 -12.34 25.28
CA LYS A 38 21.67 -10.92 25.15
C LYS A 38 22.09 -10.38 23.79
N ARG A 39 23.30 -10.69 23.31
CA ARG A 39 23.76 -10.24 21.99
C ARG A 39 22.93 -10.81 20.85
N ALA A 40 22.64 -12.12 20.89
CA ALA A 40 21.81 -12.78 19.87
C ALA A 40 20.36 -12.28 19.91
N TYR A 41 19.84 -12.02 21.11
CA TYR A 41 18.53 -11.43 21.36
C TYR A 41 18.43 -10.02 20.77
N THR A 42 19.33 -9.12 21.18
CA THR A 42 19.33 -7.72 20.74
C THR A 42 19.41 -7.63 19.22
N LYS A 43 20.28 -8.45 18.60
CA LYS A 43 20.35 -8.50 17.14
C LYS A 43 19.01 -8.94 16.52
N CYS A 44 18.43 -10.04 17.01
CA CYS A 44 17.16 -10.56 16.47
C CYS A 44 16.00 -9.56 16.63
N LYS A 45 15.95 -8.82 17.74
CA LYS A 45 14.97 -7.76 17.99
C LYS A 45 15.16 -6.60 17.02
N GLN A 46 16.39 -6.11 16.86
CA GLN A 46 16.71 -5.03 15.92
C GLN A 46 16.40 -5.41 14.48
N ASP A 47 16.73 -6.63 14.07
CA ASP A 47 16.42 -7.14 12.73
C ASP A 47 14.89 -7.20 12.52
N LEU A 48 14.12 -7.69 13.51
CA LEU A 48 12.65 -7.69 13.45
C LEU A 48 12.04 -6.29 13.37
N GLU A 49 12.47 -5.36 14.23
CA GLU A 49 12.01 -3.96 14.22
C GLU A 49 12.33 -3.30 12.86
N TYR A 50 13.51 -3.56 12.31
CA TYR A 50 13.89 -3.09 10.98
C TYR A 50 12.96 -3.62 9.89
N HIS A 51 12.69 -4.93 9.88
CA HIS A 51 11.79 -5.53 8.91
C HIS A 51 10.34 -5.12 9.08
N GLN A 52 9.90 -4.85 10.32
CA GLN A 52 8.57 -4.30 10.60
C GLN A 52 8.42 -2.94 9.90
N ILE A 53 9.37 -2.02 10.11
CA ILE A 53 9.35 -0.68 9.49
C ILE A 53 9.34 -0.78 7.96
N LEU A 54 10.17 -1.66 7.37
CA LEU A 54 10.21 -1.84 5.93
C LEU A 54 8.88 -2.38 5.38
N PHE A 55 8.28 -3.32 6.07
CA PHE A 55 7.03 -3.93 5.64
C PHE A 55 5.86 -2.95 5.80
N GLU A 56 5.74 -2.27 6.93
CA GLU A 56 4.76 -1.21 7.16
C GLU A 56 4.84 -0.12 6.08
N GLY A 57 6.04 0.37 5.76
CA GLY A 57 6.22 1.35 4.69
C GLY A 57 5.84 0.83 3.30
N ASN A 58 6.05 -0.46 3.02
CA ASN A 58 5.57 -1.08 1.78
C ASN A 58 4.03 -1.21 1.75
N VAL A 59 3.43 -1.50 2.90
CA VAL A 59 1.98 -1.58 3.07
C VAL A 59 1.34 -0.22 2.86
N GLU A 60 1.81 0.82 3.57
CA GLU A 60 1.36 2.20 3.39
C GLU A 60 1.49 2.63 1.92
N ARG A 61 2.62 2.33 1.28
CA ARG A 61 2.83 2.68 -0.15
C ARG A 61 1.79 2.04 -1.08
N PHE A 62 1.37 0.80 -0.83
CA PHE A 62 0.34 0.20 -1.67
C PHE A 62 -1.07 0.70 -1.31
N LEU A 63 -1.33 1.04 -0.04
CA LEU A 63 -2.63 1.51 0.45
C LEU A 63 -2.92 2.98 0.12
N LEU A 64 -1.91 3.87 0.19
CA LEU A 64 -2.08 5.32 0.05
C LEU A 64 -2.92 5.75 -1.17
N PRO A 65 -2.74 5.18 -2.37
CA PRO A 65 -3.56 5.53 -3.53
C PRO A 65 -4.90 4.81 -3.61
N LEU A 66 -5.16 3.86 -2.70
CA LEU A 66 -6.39 3.07 -2.66
C LEU A 66 -7.39 3.67 -1.68
N VAL A 67 -6.93 4.11 -0.51
CA VAL A 67 -7.76 4.71 0.54
C VAL A 67 -8.23 6.13 0.19
N ALA A 68 -9.36 6.54 0.76
CA ALA A 68 -9.94 7.87 0.56
C ALA A 68 -9.18 8.96 1.33
N ASP A 69 -8.70 8.65 2.54
CA ASP A 69 -8.00 9.58 3.41
C ASP A 69 -7.01 8.90 4.38
N GLU A 70 -6.30 9.72 5.14
CA GLU A 70 -5.31 9.29 6.14
C GLU A 70 -5.93 8.56 7.34
N ASP A 71 -7.21 8.77 7.64
CA ASP A 71 -7.88 8.13 8.77
C ASP A 71 -8.27 6.69 8.43
N GLU A 72 -8.70 6.43 7.19
CA GLU A 72 -8.88 5.08 6.65
C GLU A 72 -7.56 4.29 6.65
N LEU A 73 -6.44 4.92 6.23
CA LEU A 73 -5.11 4.31 6.28
C LEU A 73 -4.73 3.90 7.71
N LYS A 74 -4.88 4.82 8.67
CA LYS A 74 -4.56 4.55 10.08
C LYS A 74 -5.44 3.44 10.64
N SER A 75 -6.72 3.40 10.29
CA SER A 75 -7.64 2.36 10.74
C SER A 75 -7.21 0.98 10.25
N LEU A 76 -6.84 0.86 8.97
CA LEU A 76 -6.33 -0.39 8.39
C LEU A 76 -5.03 -0.85 9.05
N MET A 77 -4.09 0.07 9.27
CA MET A 77 -2.80 -0.22 9.90
C MET A 77 -2.94 -0.55 11.39
N ALA A 78 -3.93 0.03 12.09
CA ALA A 78 -4.17 -0.19 13.52
C ALA A 78 -4.85 -1.53 13.81
N ASP A 79 -5.66 -2.06 12.89
CA ASP A 79 -6.28 -3.37 13.00
C ASP A 79 -5.90 -4.30 11.83
N PRO A 80 -4.69 -4.90 11.84
CA PRO A 80 -4.23 -5.81 10.80
C PRO A 80 -5.05 -7.10 10.69
N ALA A 81 -5.83 -7.47 11.71
CA ALA A 81 -6.70 -8.64 11.68
C ALA A 81 -8.18 -8.28 11.41
N GLY A 82 -8.44 -7.01 11.09
CA GLY A 82 -9.78 -6.49 10.85
C GLY A 82 -10.38 -6.94 9.54
N GLN A 83 -11.72 -6.99 9.49
CA GLN A 83 -12.48 -7.33 8.27
C GLN A 83 -12.23 -6.36 7.10
N ALA A 84 -11.71 -5.16 7.37
CA ALA A 84 -11.34 -4.19 6.33
C ALA A 84 -10.26 -4.73 5.37
N TRP A 85 -9.45 -5.70 5.80
CA TRP A 85 -8.49 -6.40 4.93
C TRP A 85 -9.13 -7.44 4.01
N GLU A 86 -10.37 -7.86 4.30
CA GLU A 86 -11.16 -8.78 3.49
C GLU A 86 -12.03 -8.04 2.44
N ASP A 87 -11.91 -6.70 2.35
CA ASP A 87 -12.69 -5.89 1.42
C ASP A 87 -12.31 -6.17 -0.05
N HIS A 88 -13.27 -6.72 -0.79
CA HIS A 88 -13.13 -6.99 -2.23
C HIS A 88 -12.97 -5.72 -3.07
N GLU A 89 -13.48 -4.57 -2.62
CA GLU A 89 -13.29 -3.30 -3.34
C GLU A 89 -11.85 -2.80 -3.19
N LEU A 90 -11.26 -2.91 -2.00
CA LEU A 90 -9.83 -2.66 -1.79
C LEU A 90 -8.96 -3.57 -2.66
N GLU A 91 -9.28 -4.86 -2.73
CA GLU A 91 -8.57 -5.82 -3.59
C GLU A 91 -8.69 -5.48 -5.08
N ALA A 92 -9.90 -5.10 -5.54
CA ALA A 92 -10.14 -4.68 -6.92
C ALA A 92 -9.33 -3.43 -7.28
N ARG A 93 -9.33 -2.40 -6.43
CA ARG A 93 -8.53 -1.18 -6.62
C ARG A 93 -7.03 -1.49 -6.70
N LEU A 94 -6.52 -2.41 -5.87
CA LEU A 94 -5.13 -2.85 -5.92
C LEU A 94 -4.80 -3.59 -7.23
N GLN A 95 -5.71 -4.45 -7.70
CA GLN A 95 -5.55 -5.16 -8.97
C GLN A 95 -5.55 -4.20 -10.16
N GLU A 96 -6.42 -3.18 -10.15
CA GLU A 96 -6.43 -2.11 -11.16
C GLU A 96 -5.15 -1.27 -11.16
N ARG A 97 -4.55 -1.04 -9.98
CA ARG A 97 -3.25 -0.38 -9.84
C ARG A 97 -2.10 -1.23 -10.38
N LEU A 98 -2.16 -2.54 -10.24
CA LEU A 98 -1.08 -3.48 -10.58
C LEU A 98 -1.49 -4.49 -11.68
N PRO A 99 -2.03 -4.07 -12.84
CA PRO A 99 -2.72 -5.00 -13.75
C PRO A 99 -1.80 -6.07 -14.34
N LYS A 100 -0.49 -5.77 -14.46
CA LYS A 100 0.52 -6.71 -14.98
C LYS A 100 1.30 -7.44 -13.89
N SER A 101 1.37 -6.87 -12.69
CA SER A 101 2.28 -7.29 -11.62
C SER A 101 1.55 -7.80 -10.38
N TYR A 102 0.22 -7.76 -10.33
CA TYR A 102 -0.60 -8.16 -9.20
C TYR A 102 -0.33 -9.60 -8.73
N LYS A 103 -0.28 -10.57 -9.66
CA LYS A 103 0.07 -11.97 -9.31
C LYS A 103 1.46 -12.10 -8.69
N LEU A 104 2.44 -11.35 -9.21
CA LEU A 104 3.79 -11.35 -8.68
C LEU A 104 3.85 -10.68 -7.30
N PHE A 105 3.09 -9.59 -7.10
CA PHE A 105 2.92 -8.94 -5.81
C PHE A 105 2.36 -9.90 -4.76
N LEU A 106 1.28 -10.61 -5.07
CA LEU A 106 0.71 -11.62 -4.16
C LEU A 106 1.70 -12.76 -3.86
N GLY A 107 2.48 -13.20 -4.85
CA GLY A 107 3.53 -14.18 -4.64
C GLY A 107 4.63 -13.69 -3.69
N ILE A 108 5.02 -12.42 -3.77
CA ILE A 108 5.98 -11.82 -2.84
C ILE A 108 5.39 -11.73 -1.43
N MET A 109 4.14 -11.30 -1.30
CA MET A 109 3.43 -11.24 -0.01
C MET A 109 3.31 -12.60 0.66
N GLY A 110 2.91 -13.63 -0.10
CA GLY A 110 2.86 -15.01 0.38
C GLY A 110 4.22 -15.51 0.86
N ASN A 111 5.29 -15.23 0.11
CA ASN A 111 6.66 -15.56 0.54
C ASN A 111 7.05 -14.84 1.84
N ILE A 112 6.69 -13.56 2.03
CA ILE A 112 6.94 -12.86 3.29
C ILE A 112 6.19 -13.54 4.44
N ASN A 113 4.94 -13.93 4.24
CA ASN A 113 4.18 -14.67 5.24
C ASN A 113 4.83 -16.02 5.61
N GLU A 114 5.26 -16.81 4.63
CA GLU A 114 5.97 -18.07 4.86
C GLU A 114 7.29 -17.89 5.63
N LEU A 115 8.02 -16.80 5.36
CA LEU A 115 9.23 -16.43 6.09
C LEU A 115 8.92 -16.04 7.54
N MET A 116 7.83 -15.32 7.78
CA MET A 116 7.37 -14.96 9.13
C MET A 116 6.93 -16.20 9.92
N GLU A 117 6.19 -17.13 9.30
CA GLU A 117 5.84 -18.41 9.93
C GLU A 117 7.09 -19.25 10.25
N SER A 118 8.07 -19.25 9.36
CA SER A 118 9.36 -19.90 9.59
C SER A 118 10.10 -19.27 10.77
N LEU A 119 10.06 -17.94 10.89
CA LEU A 119 10.65 -17.22 12.01
C LEU A 119 9.91 -17.51 13.33
N GLN A 120 8.57 -17.61 13.32
CA GLN A 120 7.78 -18.05 14.48
C GLN A 120 8.16 -19.46 14.93
N LYS A 121 8.36 -20.40 13.99
CA LYS A 121 8.83 -21.77 14.28
C LYS A 121 10.24 -21.77 14.86
N GLU A 122 11.12 -20.96 14.31
CA GLU A 122 12.50 -20.76 14.77
C GLU A 122 12.57 -20.18 16.19
N LEU A 123 11.68 -19.23 16.49
CA LEU A 123 11.54 -18.59 17.80
C LEU A 123 10.65 -19.39 18.77
N GLY A 124 10.04 -20.49 18.35
CA GLY A 124 9.26 -21.38 19.22
C GLY A 124 7.96 -20.76 19.73
N VAL A 125 7.36 -19.87 18.94
CA VAL A 125 6.15 -19.08 19.27
C VAL A 125 4.85 -19.85 18.97
N GLN A 126 4.90 -20.96 18.22
CA GLN A 126 3.72 -21.79 17.89
C GLN A 126 3.12 -22.57 19.07
N ASN A 127 3.47 -22.26 20.32
CA ASN A 127 2.77 -22.84 21.47
C ASN A 127 1.43 -22.12 21.65
N THR A 128 0.33 -22.88 21.56
CA THR A 128 -1.05 -22.43 21.80
C THR A 128 -1.24 -21.61 23.08
N ASN A 129 -0.41 -21.86 24.10
CA ASN A 129 -0.41 -21.13 25.37
C ASN A 129 0.08 -19.68 25.27
N PHE A 130 0.87 -19.32 24.25
CA PHE A 130 1.38 -17.96 24.05
C PHE A 130 0.36 -17.09 23.30
N GLN A 131 -0.29 -17.64 22.26
CA GLN A 131 -1.35 -16.95 21.50
C GLN A 131 -2.58 -16.63 22.37
N ALA A 132 -2.89 -17.49 23.36
CA ALA A 132 -4.01 -17.26 24.27
C ALA A 132 -3.84 -16.08 25.23
N ARG A 133 -2.66 -15.46 25.31
CA ARG A 133 -2.33 -14.41 26.29
C ARG A 133 -1.75 -13.14 25.67
N VAL A 134 -1.80 -13.01 24.34
CA VAL A 134 -1.47 -11.76 23.64
C VAL A 134 -2.80 -11.11 23.28
N ASP A 135 -3.01 -9.88 23.76
CA ASP A 135 -4.18 -9.10 23.38
C ASP A 135 -4.08 -8.66 21.92
N GLN A 136 -5.16 -8.05 21.44
CA GLN A 136 -5.30 -7.58 20.05
C GLN A 136 -4.20 -6.60 19.63
N ASN A 137 -3.49 -5.99 20.60
CA ASN A 137 -2.44 -5.01 20.41
C ASN A 137 -1.02 -5.60 20.58
N GLY A 138 -0.88 -6.92 20.65
CA GLY A 138 0.43 -7.56 20.84
C GLY A 138 0.95 -7.48 22.28
N LYS A 139 0.13 -7.03 23.24
CA LYS A 139 0.51 -6.88 24.64
C LYS A 139 0.11 -8.11 25.43
N LEU A 140 0.96 -8.54 26.36
CA LEU A 140 0.63 -9.68 27.22
C LEU A 140 -0.54 -9.32 28.14
N ILE A 141 -1.62 -10.10 28.09
CA ILE A 141 -2.76 -10.03 29.02
C ILE A 141 -2.22 -10.41 30.40
N LYS A 142 -2.01 -9.43 31.26
CA LYS A 142 -1.66 -9.63 32.67
C LYS A 142 -2.90 -10.15 33.41
N ALA A 143 -3.15 -11.45 33.35
CA ALA A 143 -4.02 -12.10 34.32
C ALA A 143 -3.29 -12.19 35.67
N ASP A 144 -4.02 -12.01 36.77
CA ASP A 144 -3.61 -12.15 38.19
C ASP A 144 -3.08 -13.56 38.58
N ALA A 145 -2.63 -14.35 37.60
CA ALA A 145 -1.85 -15.55 37.86
C ALA A 145 -0.43 -15.12 38.25
N SER A 146 -0.08 -15.40 39.50
CA SER A 146 1.27 -15.25 40.06
C SER A 146 2.36 -15.47 39.01
N LEU A 147 3.36 -14.58 38.96
CA LEU A 147 4.60 -14.73 38.17
C LEU A 147 5.26 -16.11 38.27
N ARG A 148 4.88 -16.92 39.27
CA ARG A 148 5.28 -18.32 39.47
C ARG A 148 4.63 -19.29 38.47
N ASP A 149 3.42 -19.02 37.99
CA ASP A 149 2.73 -19.84 36.97
C ASP A 149 3.23 -19.53 35.56
N LEU A 150 3.68 -18.29 35.30
CA LEU A 150 4.42 -17.91 34.08
C LEU A 150 5.71 -18.71 33.90
N LEU A 151 6.28 -19.20 35.01
CA LEU A 151 7.49 -20.02 35.09
C LEU A 151 7.20 -21.53 35.17
N SER A 152 5.94 -21.96 35.09
CA SER A 152 5.57 -23.39 35.21
C SER A 152 5.61 -24.18 33.89
N MET A 153 6.06 -23.58 32.77
CA MET A 153 6.72 -24.38 31.74
C MET A 153 8.00 -24.91 32.38
N SER A 154 8.13 -26.23 32.56
CA SER A 154 9.24 -26.81 33.32
C SER A 154 10.56 -26.14 32.93
N ASN A 155 11.44 -25.86 33.90
CA ASN A 155 12.75 -25.23 33.69
C ASN A 155 13.50 -25.81 32.47
N VAL A 156 13.24 -27.08 32.12
CA VAL A 156 13.80 -27.78 30.97
C VAL A 156 13.33 -27.22 29.62
N GLU A 157 12.06 -26.89 29.42
CA GLU A 157 11.55 -26.37 28.14
C GLU A 157 12.05 -24.95 27.85
N PHE A 158 12.12 -24.11 28.88
CA PHE A 158 12.67 -22.77 28.75
C PHE A 158 14.17 -22.80 28.43
N GLN A 159 14.93 -23.67 29.10
CA GLN A 159 16.36 -23.88 28.80
C GLN A 159 16.58 -24.50 27.41
N ALA A 160 15.70 -25.41 26.95
CA ALA A 160 15.74 -25.98 25.62
C ALA A 160 15.46 -24.96 24.52
N LYS A 161 14.47 -24.07 24.70
CA LYS A 161 14.20 -22.96 23.77
C LYS A 161 15.38 -21.99 23.69
N ARG A 162 16.07 -21.72 24.81
CA ARG A 162 17.28 -20.87 24.88
C ARG A 162 18.50 -21.45 24.15
N ILE A 163 18.75 -22.74 24.34
CA ILE A 163 19.82 -23.46 23.64
C ILE A 163 19.51 -23.49 22.14
N LYS A 164 18.26 -23.80 21.76
CA LYS A 164 17.81 -23.79 20.35
C LYS A 164 17.95 -22.40 19.72
N PHE A 165 17.57 -21.33 20.44
CA PHE A 165 17.77 -19.96 19.96
C PHE A 165 19.24 -19.62 19.74
N SER A 166 20.13 -20.02 20.64
CA SER A 166 21.57 -19.76 20.49
C SER A 166 22.20 -20.57 19.34
N LEU A 167 21.73 -21.80 19.12
CA LEU A 167 22.23 -22.70 18.07
C LEU A 167 21.77 -22.35 16.66
N LYS A 168 20.58 -21.74 16.51
CA LYS A 168 19.98 -21.46 15.19
C LYS A 168 20.30 -20.08 14.60
N LYS A 169 21.43 -19.48 14.98
CA LYS A 169 21.83 -18.14 14.53
C LYS A 169 21.93 -18.02 12.99
N SER A 170 22.52 -19.01 12.32
CA SER A 170 22.65 -19.02 10.85
C SER A 170 21.30 -19.17 10.13
N SER A 171 20.39 -19.97 10.69
CA SER A 171 19.02 -20.12 10.17
C SER A 171 18.27 -18.79 10.22
N ARG A 172 18.28 -18.10 11.37
CA ARG A 172 17.63 -16.79 11.52
C ARG A 172 18.23 -15.73 10.60
N GLN A 173 19.56 -15.67 10.50
CA GLN A 173 20.20 -14.72 9.59
C GLN A 173 19.70 -14.92 8.16
N ARG A 174 19.67 -16.17 7.68
CA ARG A 174 19.15 -16.48 6.35
C ARG A 174 17.69 -16.06 6.17
N LEU A 175 16.84 -16.23 7.19
CA LEU A 175 15.45 -15.77 7.14
C LEU A 175 15.35 -14.24 7.03
N PHE A 176 16.16 -13.50 7.79
CA PHE A 176 16.21 -12.04 7.68
C PHE A 176 16.74 -11.57 6.33
N ASP A 177 17.79 -12.20 5.79
CA ASP A 177 18.31 -11.88 4.46
C ASP A 177 17.24 -12.11 3.37
N GLN A 178 16.45 -13.18 3.51
CA GLN A 178 15.32 -13.48 2.60
C GLN A 178 14.16 -12.49 2.78
N LEU A 179 13.85 -12.06 4.01
CA LEU A 179 12.86 -11.01 4.29
C LEU A 179 13.31 -9.67 3.71
N GLU A 180 14.60 -9.35 3.77
CA GLU A 180 15.16 -8.12 3.17
C GLU A 180 14.96 -8.13 1.66
N GLU A 181 15.31 -9.23 1.00
CA GLU A 181 15.16 -9.38 -0.45
C GLU A 181 13.69 -9.34 -0.87
N ALA A 182 12.79 -10.01 -0.14
CA ALA A 182 11.36 -9.98 -0.42
C ALA A 182 10.78 -8.56 -0.28
N ASN A 183 11.13 -7.83 0.78
CA ASN A 183 10.73 -6.43 0.97
C ASN A 183 11.28 -5.51 -0.12
N LYS A 184 12.55 -5.70 -0.54
CA LYS A 184 13.15 -4.95 -1.65
C LYS A 184 12.38 -5.19 -2.95
N ARG A 185 12.08 -6.46 -3.27
CA ARG A 185 11.33 -6.83 -4.47
C ARG A 185 9.92 -6.23 -4.47
N MET A 186 9.23 -6.25 -3.33
CA MET A 186 7.92 -5.61 -3.17
C MET A 186 8.00 -4.11 -3.44
N ARG A 187 8.92 -3.39 -2.77
CA ARG A 187 9.14 -1.96 -2.97
C ARG A 187 9.41 -1.60 -4.43
N ASN A 188 10.35 -2.31 -5.06
CA ASN A 188 10.74 -2.05 -6.44
C ASN A 188 9.57 -2.26 -7.42
N LEU A 189 8.72 -3.25 -7.16
CA LEU A 189 7.53 -3.53 -7.95
C LEU A 189 6.50 -2.40 -7.83
N LEU A 190 6.28 -1.89 -6.62
CA LEU A 190 5.39 -0.75 -6.37
C LEU A 190 5.94 0.53 -7.02
N GLU A 191 7.21 0.84 -6.80
CA GLU A 191 7.89 2.01 -7.38
C GLU A 191 7.88 1.99 -8.91
N SER A 192 8.15 0.83 -9.52
CA SER A 192 8.11 0.68 -10.97
C SER A 192 6.71 0.95 -11.52
N SER A 193 5.66 0.48 -10.84
CA SER A 193 4.28 0.79 -11.24
C SER A 193 3.98 2.29 -11.15
N ASP A 194 4.36 2.93 -10.04
CA ASP A 194 4.13 4.36 -9.81
C ASP A 194 4.88 5.25 -10.84
N GLN A 195 6.10 4.86 -11.19
CA GLN A 195 6.90 5.52 -12.22
C GLN A 195 6.24 5.43 -13.61
N VAL A 196 5.67 4.27 -13.96
CA VAL A 196 4.97 4.10 -15.24
C VAL A 196 3.70 4.95 -15.27
N VAL A 197 2.94 5.01 -14.17
CA VAL A 197 1.72 5.83 -14.07
C VAL A 197 2.07 7.31 -14.18
N SER A 198 3.08 7.78 -13.45
CA SER A 198 3.51 9.18 -13.50
C SER A 198 4.06 9.58 -14.87
N ALA A 199 4.84 8.72 -15.53
CA ALA A 199 5.32 8.96 -16.90
C ALA A 199 4.18 9.06 -17.92
N ARG A 200 3.12 8.25 -17.79
CA ARG A 200 1.92 8.35 -18.65
C ARG A 200 1.18 9.65 -18.45
N ARG A 201 0.93 10.05 -17.18
CA ARG A 201 0.29 11.32 -16.85
C ARG A 201 1.10 12.52 -17.35
N GLY A 202 2.42 12.48 -17.19
CA GLY A 202 3.32 13.50 -17.72
C GLY A 202 3.24 13.63 -19.25
N ARG A 203 3.16 12.50 -19.97
CA ARG A 203 2.96 12.52 -21.43
C ARG A 203 1.60 13.10 -21.83
N GLU A 204 0.54 12.82 -21.08
CA GLU A 204 -0.79 13.37 -21.35
C GLU A 204 -0.87 14.87 -21.08
N ALA A 205 -0.25 15.34 -20.00
CA ALA A 205 -0.15 16.76 -19.67
C ALA A 205 0.78 17.55 -20.64
N ALA A 206 1.82 16.90 -21.17
CA ALA A 206 2.73 17.47 -22.15
C ALA A 206 2.21 17.46 -23.59
N LYS A 207 1.06 16.82 -23.87
CA LYS A 207 0.39 17.03 -25.15
C LYS A 207 -0.07 18.49 -25.19
N PRO A 208 0.35 19.28 -26.21
CA PRO A 208 -0.18 20.64 -26.33
C PRO A 208 -1.71 20.54 -26.40
N PRO A 209 -2.47 21.43 -25.72
CA PRO A 209 -3.92 21.51 -25.95
C PRO A 209 -4.08 21.61 -27.46
N SER A 210 -4.76 20.64 -28.07
CA SER A 210 -4.68 20.48 -29.51
C SER A 210 -4.93 21.84 -30.15
N THR A 211 -4.02 22.29 -31.01
CA THR A 211 -4.14 23.60 -31.68
C THR A 211 -5.50 23.70 -32.38
N ILE A 212 -6.04 22.54 -32.76
CA ILE A 212 -7.39 22.29 -33.24
C ILE A 212 -8.47 22.72 -32.23
N ASN A 213 -8.40 22.31 -30.95
CA ASN A 213 -9.37 22.72 -29.92
C ASN A 213 -9.36 24.23 -29.65
N ARG A 214 -8.18 24.87 -29.65
CA ARG A 214 -8.09 26.33 -29.50
C ARG A 214 -8.72 27.05 -30.69
N LYS A 215 -8.38 26.65 -31.92
CA LYS A 215 -8.94 27.23 -33.15
C LYS A 215 -10.46 27.00 -33.25
N LEU A 216 -10.96 25.82 -32.85
CA LEU A 216 -12.39 25.54 -32.78
C LEU A 216 -13.09 26.47 -31.78
N ASN A 217 -12.56 26.60 -30.55
CA ASN A 217 -13.14 27.47 -29.53
C ASN A 217 -13.14 28.95 -29.95
N GLU A 218 -12.08 29.40 -30.63
CA GLU A 218 -12.03 30.74 -31.21
C GLU A 218 -13.11 30.90 -32.29
N PHE A 219 -13.26 29.94 -33.21
CA PHE A 219 -14.33 29.97 -34.22
C PHE A 219 -15.73 30.07 -33.58
N TRP A 220 -16.04 29.20 -32.62
CA TRP A 220 -17.32 29.20 -31.91
C TRP A 220 -17.63 30.55 -31.26
N ARG A 221 -16.63 31.19 -30.64
CA ARG A 221 -16.78 32.51 -30.03
C ARG A 221 -17.13 33.60 -31.06
N HIS A 222 -16.50 33.55 -32.23
CA HIS A 222 -16.80 34.52 -33.30
C HIS A 222 -18.17 34.27 -33.93
N ALA A 223 -18.55 33.01 -34.17
CA ALA A 223 -19.87 32.64 -34.67
C ALA A 223 -20.99 33.11 -33.72
N LYS A 224 -20.79 32.97 -32.40
CA LYS A 224 -21.73 33.47 -31.39
C LYS A 224 -21.90 34.99 -31.45
N ARG A 225 -20.81 35.75 -31.53
CA ARG A 225 -20.85 37.22 -31.65
C ARG A 225 -21.57 37.67 -32.91
N LEU A 226 -21.34 36.98 -34.02
CA LEU A 226 -22.01 37.25 -35.29
C LEU A 226 -23.52 36.98 -35.19
N HIS A 227 -23.91 35.86 -34.58
CA HIS A 227 -25.32 35.55 -34.32
C HIS A 227 -25.98 36.63 -33.47
N GLU A 228 -25.36 37.03 -32.36
CA GLU A 228 -25.86 38.09 -31.48
C GLU A 228 -26.01 39.43 -32.24
N ALA A 229 -25.03 39.79 -33.07
CA ALA A 229 -25.08 41.00 -33.89
C ALA A 229 -26.23 40.97 -34.91
N LEU A 230 -26.43 39.83 -35.59
CA LEU A 230 -27.53 39.66 -36.55
C LEU A 230 -28.90 39.72 -35.86
N CYS A 231 -29.05 39.06 -34.71
CA CYS A 231 -30.27 39.13 -33.90
C CYS A 231 -30.59 40.56 -33.45
N ASN A 232 -29.59 41.36 -33.11
CA ASN A 232 -29.78 42.76 -32.71
C ASN A 232 -30.07 43.70 -33.90
N ALA A 233 -29.53 43.39 -35.08
CA ALA A 233 -29.69 44.21 -36.29
C ALA A 233 -31.01 43.95 -37.02
N TRP A 234 -31.54 42.72 -36.98
CA TRP A 234 -32.83 42.40 -37.58
C TRP A 234 -34.01 42.80 -36.69
N GLN A 235 -34.42 44.05 -36.82
CA GLN A 235 -35.59 44.62 -36.13
C GLN A 235 -36.84 44.71 -37.01
N CYS A 236 -36.88 43.99 -38.12
CA CYS A 236 -37.99 44.09 -39.07
C CYS A 236 -39.13 43.11 -38.72
N GLY A 237 -40.35 43.40 -39.19
CA GLY A 237 -41.55 42.58 -38.92
C GLY A 237 -41.67 41.30 -39.77
N CYS A 238 -40.57 40.81 -40.35
CA CYS A 238 -40.58 39.60 -41.17
C CYS A 238 -40.78 38.35 -40.30
N ALA A 239 -41.49 37.34 -40.84
CA ALA A 239 -41.81 36.12 -40.10
C ALA A 239 -40.58 35.24 -39.80
N SER A 240 -39.54 35.26 -40.65
CA SER A 240 -38.29 34.54 -40.42
C SER A 240 -37.14 35.10 -41.27
N HIS A 241 -35.95 35.19 -40.68
CA HIS A 241 -34.69 35.37 -41.39
C HIS A 241 -33.84 34.12 -41.29
N VAL A 242 -33.21 33.72 -42.40
CA VAL A 242 -32.29 32.59 -42.43
C VAL A 242 -30.96 33.08 -42.99
N ALA A 243 -29.89 32.89 -42.22
CA ALA A 243 -28.53 33.03 -42.68
C ALA A 243 -27.82 31.68 -42.56
N ASN A 244 -27.17 31.28 -43.65
CA ASN A 244 -26.35 30.08 -43.68
C ASN A 244 -24.88 30.46 -43.50
N LEU A 245 -24.22 29.84 -42.53
CA LEU A 245 -22.80 30.03 -42.25
C LEU A 245 -22.02 28.82 -42.75
N GLN A 246 -21.10 29.04 -43.69
CA GLN A 246 -20.24 27.96 -44.18
C GLN A 246 -19.01 27.80 -43.28
N LEU A 247 -18.84 26.59 -42.75
CA LEU A 247 -17.63 26.16 -42.05
C LEU A 247 -16.59 25.68 -43.07
N GLN A 248 -15.56 26.49 -43.32
CA GLN A 248 -14.43 26.11 -44.17
C GLN A 248 -13.17 25.90 -43.33
N HIS A 249 -12.42 24.83 -43.61
CA HIS A 249 -11.10 24.61 -43.01
C HIS A 249 -10.11 25.66 -43.53
N ARG A 250 -9.72 26.61 -42.67
CA ARG A 250 -8.89 27.74 -43.09
C ARG A 250 -7.40 27.50 -42.91
N THR A 251 -6.64 27.88 -43.94
CA THR A 251 -5.19 27.99 -43.94
C THR A 251 -4.70 29.40 -43.56
N SER A 252 -5.59 30.38 -43.44
CA SER A 252 -5.30 31.78 -43.07
C SER A 252 -5.53 32.04 -41.57
N ASP A 253 -4.75 32.95 -40.98
CA ASP A 253 -4.81 33.34 -39.56
C ASP A 253 -5.92 34.37 -39.25
N ASN A 254 -6.57 34.94 -40.27
CA ASN A 254 -7.65 35.92 -40.10
C ASN A 254 -9.05 35.26 -40.04
N VAL A 255 -9.92 35.77 -39.16
CA VAL A 255 -11.32 35.33 -39.03
C VAL A 255 -12.20 36.12 -39.98
N GLU A 256 -12.48 35.55 -41.15
CA GLU A 256 -13.46 36.04 -42.12
C GLU A 256 -14.81 35.30 -41.95
N PHE A 257 -15.90 35.75 -42.55
CA PHE A 257 -17.16 34.99 -42.60
C PHE A 257 -17.81 35.21 -43.95
N ASP A 258 -18.00 34.12 -44.70
CA ASP A 258 -18.79 34.16 -45.92
C ASP A 258 -20.26 33.91 -45.56
N MET A 259 -21.07 34.95 -45.71
CA MET A 259 -22.49 34.94 -45.39
C MET A 259 -23.32 35.08 -46.66
N LEU A 260 -24.22 34.12 -46.86
CA LEU A 260 -25.24 34.19 -47.90
C LEU A 260 -26.59 34.48 -47.23
N PHE A 261 -27.18 35.62 -47.58
CA PHE A 261 -28.52 35.99 -47.17
C PHE A 261 -29.52 35.51 -48.21
N HIS A 262 -30.56 34.81 -47.76
CA HIS A 262 -31.75 34.58 -48.56
C HIS A 262 -32.78 35.64 -48.17
N VAL A 263 -33.14 36.49 -49.12
CA VAL A 263 -34.21 37.49 -49.01
C VAL A 263 -35.49 36.92 -49.57
#